data_AF-A0A2M7NB41-F1
#
_entry.id   AF-A0A2M7NB41-F1
#
_cell.length_a   1.000
_cell.length_b   1.000
_cell.length_c   1.000
_cell.angle_alpha   90.00
_cell.angle_beta   90.00
_cell.angle_gamma   90.00
#
_symmetry.space_group_name_H-M   'P 1'
#
loop_
_entity.id
_entity.type
_entity.pdbx_description
1 polymer ?
#
loop_
_entity_poly.entity_id
_entity_poly.type
_entity_poly.pdbx_seq_one_letter_code
_entity_poly.pdbx_strand_id
1 'polypeptide(L)'
;MNFKRVMLHLFTGRAAVRRVFSRHTLAEIERAIKATEALHDGQIRFAVEASLELMPLLTGQSARQRAIEVFSNLHVWDTQHNNGVLIYLLLADRDVEIVADRGIHVRLEQAVWEGICQQMETA
;
A
#
# COMPACT_ATOMS: atom_id res chain seq x y z
N MET A 1 22.48 8.46 2.20
CA MET A 1 21.35 9.21 2.81
C MET A 1 20.82 10.22 1.80
N ASN A 2 19.58 10.09 1.35
CA ASN A 2 19.01 10.97 0.32
C ASN A 2 18.29 12.16 0.99
N PHE A 3 18.99 13.30 1.12
CA PHE A 3 18.45 14.50 1.80
C PHE A 3 17.16 15.03 1.15
N LYS A 4 17.00 14.87 -0.18
CA LYS A 4 15.76 15.25 -0.88
C LYS A 4 14.58 14.39 -0.43
N ARG A 5 14.80 13.07 -0.30
CA ARG A 5 13.80 12.13 0.23
C ARG A 5 13.40 12.53 1.65
N VAL A 6 14.36 12.74 2.54
CA VAL A 6 14.08 13.17 3.94
C VAL A 6 13.23 14.45 3.98
N MET A 7 13.56 15.47 3.16
CA MET A 7 12.74 16.68 3.07
C MET A 7 11.32 16.39 2.57
N LEU A 8 11.15 15.59 1.51
CA LEU A 8 9.81 15.21 1.00
C LEU A 8 8.95 14.56 2.09
N HIS A 9 9.51 13.65 2.88
CA HIS A 9 8.78 13.00 3.98
C HIS A 9 8.45 13.94 5.14
N LEU A 10 9.31 14.93 5.42
CA LEU A 10 9.05 15.95 6.44
C LEU A 10 7.93 16.91 6.03
N PHE A 11 7.81 17.23 4.74
CA PHE A 11 6.79 18.15 4.22
C PHE A 11 5.48 17.45 3.80
N THR A 12 5.49 16.13 3.60
CA THR A 12 4.30 15.35 3.21
C THR A 12 3.57 14.85 4.46
N GLY A 13 2.70 15.69 5.01
CA GLY A 13 1.90 15.36 6.19
C GLY A 13 0.50 14.80 5.89
N ARG A 14 -0.26 14.51 6.94
CA ARG A 14 -1.66 14.03 6.87
C ARG A 14 -2.61 14.93 6.07
N ALA A 15 -2.28 16.20 5.88
CA ALA A 15 -3.04 17.11 5.04
C ALA A 15 -2.89 16.77 3.54
N ALA A 16 -1.72 16.32 3.11
CA ALA A 16 -1.48 15.86 1.75
C ALA A 16 -2.30 14.61 1.44
N VAL A 17 -2.32 13.63 2.36
CA VAL A 17 -3.18 12.44 2.24
C VAL A 17 -4.64 12.84 2.09
N ARG A 18 -5.16 13.70 2.96
CA ARG A 18 -6.56 14.12 2.91
C ARG A 18 -6.93 14.90 1.65
N ARG A 19 -5.96 15.54 1.00
CA ARG A 19 -6.16 16.25 -0.28
C ARG A 19 -6.24 15.27 -1.45
N VAL A 20 -5.35 14.28 -1.49
CA VAL A 20 -5.30 13.27 -2.57
C VAL A 20 -6.38 12.21 -2.38
N PHE A 21 -6.44 11.64 -1.18
CA PHE A 21 -7.43 10.67 -0.74
C PHE A 21 -8.45 11.35 0.18
N SER A 22 -9.34 12.13 -0.46
CA SER A 22 -10.49 12.69 0.23
C SER A 22 -11.40 11.58 0.79
N ARG A 23 -12.29 11.92 1.73
CA ARG A 23 -13.29 10.96 2.25
C ARG A 23 -14.14 10.35 1.14
N HIS A 24 -14.48 11.15 0.12
CA HIS A 24 -15.22 10.67 -1.05
C HIS A 24 -14.39 9.64 -1.82
N THR A 25 -13.13 9.96 -2.13
CA THR A 25 -12.21 9.05 -2.83
C THR A 25 -12.03 7.72 -2.09
N LEU A 26 -11.83 7.78 -0.77
CA LEU A 26 -11.72 6.57 0.06
C LEU A 26 -13.01 5.75 0.05
N ALA A 27 -14.17 6.40 0.04
CA ALA A 27 -15.46 5.71 -0.06
C ALA A 27 -15.66 5.04 -1.43
N GLU A 28 -15.22 5.66 -2.53
CA GLU A 28 -15.24 5.02 -3.86
C GLU A 28 -14.32 3.80 -3.89
N ILE A 29 -13.11 3.91 -3.33
CA ILE A 29 -12.16 2.79 -3.23
C ILE A 29 -12.77 1.66 -2.39
N GLU A 30 -13.36 1.98 -1.23
CA GLU A 30 -14.03 1.00 -0.38
C GLU A 30 -15.17 0.28 -1.11
N ARG A 31 -16.00 1.00 -1.88
CA ARG A 31 -17.07 0.39 -2.68
C ARG A 31 -16.52 -0.51 -3.78
N ALA A 32 -15.48 -0.08 -4.48
CA ALA A 32 -14.84 -0.90 -5.51
C ALA A 32 -14.28 -2.20 -4.91
N ILE A 33 -13.59 -2.11 -3.77
CA ILE A 33 -13.10 -3.28 -3.04
C ILE A 33 -14.25 -4.22 -2.68
N LYS A 34 -15.32 -3.72 -2.05
CA LYS A 34 -16.48 -4.55 -1.67
C LYS A 34 -17.15 -5.23 -2.85
N ALA A 35 -17.25 -4.54 -3.99
CA ALA A 35 -17.83 -5.12 -5.20
C ALA A 35 -16.97 -6.27 -5.74
N THR A 36 -15.65 -6.14 -5.67
CA THR A 36 -14.70 -7.18 -6.07
C THR A 36 -14.69 -8.37 -5.10
N GLU A 37 -14.70 -8.11 -3.79
CA GLU A 37 -14.79 -9.15 -2.75
C GLU A 37 -16.13 -9.91 -2.76
N ALA A 38 -17.19 -9.36 -3.36
CA ALA A 38 -18.44 -10.11 -3.57
C ALA A 38 -18.33 -11.20 -4.65
N LEU A 39 -17.29 -11.16 -5.50
CA LEU A 39 -17.09 -12.10 -6.60
C LEU A 39 -16.09 -13.21 -6.26
N HIS A 40 -15.30 -13.06 -5.19
CA HIS A 40 -14.27 -14.00 -4.80
C HIS A 40 -14.00 -13.94 -3.29
N ASP A 41 -13.44 -15.00 -2.71
CA ASP A 41 -13.15 -15.02 -1.27
C ASP A 41 -11.94 -14.17 -0.85
N GLY A 42 -11.20 -13.58 -1.80
CA GLY A 42 -10.03 -12.73 -1.54
C GLY A 42 -10.40 -11.46 -0.78
N GLN A 43 -9.53 -11.02 0.14
CA GLN A 43 -9.75 -9.81 0.94
C GLN A 43 -8.71 -8.74 0.59
N ILE A 44 -9.15 -7.55 0.22
CA ILE A 44 -8.28 -6.45 -0.18
C ILE A 44 -8.31 -5.37 0.89
N ARG A 45 -7.12 -4.96 1.34
CA ARG A 45 -6.95 -3.85 2.27
C ARG A 45 -6.16 -2.73 1.60
N PHE A 46 -6.70 -1.52 1.67
CA PHE A 46 -6.06 -0.33 1.11
C PHE A 46 -5.50 0.54 2.24
N ALA A 47 -4.19 0.78 2.22
CA ALA A 47 -3.50 1.59 3.22
C ALA A 47 -2.72 2.71 2.55
N VAL A 48 -2.86 3.93 3.07
CA VAL A 48 -2.12 5.11 2.59
C VAL A 48 -1.37 5.73 3.74
N GLU A 49 -0.06 5.86 3.59
CA GLU A 49 0.78 6.63 4.49
C GLU A 49 1.27 7.91 3.80
N ALA A 50 1.29 9.01 4.56
CA ALA A 50 1.78 10.29 4.07
C ALA A 50 3.30 10.23 3.86
N SER A 51 4.00 9.72 4.86
CA SER A 51 5.45 9.67 4.96
C SER A 51 5.88 8.62 5.97
N LEU A 52 7.14 8.20 5.87
CA LEU A 52 7.80 7.35 6.85
C LEU A 52 8.25 8.19 8.07
N GLU A 53 8.41 7.52 9.21
CA GLU A 53 9.01 8.14 10.39
C GLU A 53 10.52 8.41 10.19
N LEU A 54 11.07 9.31 11.00
CA LEU A 54 12.46 9.79 10.86
C LEU A 54 13.49 8.65 10.98
N MET A 55 13.29 7.73 11.92
CA MET A 55 14.23 6.62 12.15
C MET A 55 14.29 5.65 10.95
N PRO A 56 13.15 5.12 10.43
CA PRO A 56 13.17 4.32 9.20
C PRO A 56 13.72 5.04 7.97
N LEU A 57 13.57 6.37 7.87
CA LEU A 57 14.18 7.14 6.79
C LEU A 57 15.71 7.17 6.87
N LEU A 58 16.26 7.29 8.08
CA LEU A 58 17.71 7.29 8.31
C LEU A 58 18.33 5.92 8.02
N THR A 59 17.61 4.83 8.29
CA THR A 59 18.04 3.46 7.96
C THR A 59 17.81 3.11 6.48
N GLY A 60 17.16 3.98 5.71
CA GLY A 60 16.93 3.80 4.29
C GLY A 60 15.83 2.80 3.96
N GLN A 61 14.84 2.65 4.84
CA GLN A 61 13.70 1.75 4.63
C GLN A 61 13.02 2.02 3.29
N SER A 62 12.74 0.97 2.51
CA SER A 62 11.99 1.06 1.25
C SER A 62 10.48 1.02 1.50
N ALA A 63 9.69 1.47 0.51
CA ALA A 63 8.23 1.35 0.55
C ALA A 63 7.82 -0.12 0.71
N ARG A 64 8.46 -1.05 -0.01
CA ARG A 64 8.23 -2.49 0.15
C ARG A 64 8.42 -3.00 1.57
N GLN A 65 9.52 -2.63 2.21
CA GLN A 65 9.79 -3.04 3.60
C GLN A 65 8.70 -2.51 4.53
N ARG A 66 8.29 -1.26 4.34
CA ARG A 66 7.20 -0.67 5.12
C ARG A 66 5.85 -1.35 4.84
N ALA A 67 5.56 -1.67 3.59
CA ALA A 67 4.34 -2.37 3.21
C ALA A 67 4.22 -3.74 3.90
N ILE A 68 5.33 -4.47 4.03
CA ILE A 68 5.39 -5.75 4.77
C ILE A 68 5.09 -5.56 6.27
N GLU A 69 5.62 -4.49 6.89
CA GLU A 69 5.31 -4.15 8.28
C GLU A 69 3.84 -3.81 8.46
N VAL A 70 3.28 -2.98 7.57
CA VAL A 70 1.87 -2.58 7.58
C VAL A 70 0.95 -3.79 7.37
N PHE A 71 1.33 -4.70 6.47
CA PHE A 71 0.61 -5.95 6.23
C PHE A 71 0.51 -6.80 7.51
N SER A 72 1.61 -6.88 8.26
CA SER A 72 1.67 -7.56 9.54
C SER A 72 0.84 -6.85 10.62
N ASN A 73 1.01 -5.54 10.75
CA ASN A 73 0.33 -4.72 11.77
C ASN A 73 -1.19 -4.67 11.59
N LEU A 74 -1.65 -4.65 10.34
CA LEU A 74 -3.08 -4.66 10.01
C LEU A 74 -3.67 -6.07 9.98
N HIS A 75 -2.87 -7.10 10.29
CA HIS A 75 -3.29 -8.50 10.30
C HIS A 75 -3.95 -8.93 8.99
N VAL A 76 -3.42 -8.46 7.85
CA VAL A 76 -4.00 -8.76 6.52
C VAL A 76 -3.90 -10.25 6.18
N TRP A 77 -2.94 -10.95 6.79
CA TRP A 77 -2.79 -12.40 6.70
C TRP A 77 -3.83 -13.18 7.50
N ASP A 78 -4.53 -12.55 8.45
CA ASP A 78 -5.51 -13.23 9.31
C ASP A 78 -6.85 -13.39 8.57
N THR A 79 -6.81 -14.18 7.50
CA THR A 79 -7.95 -14.54 6.66
C THR A 79 -8.06 -16.05 6.63
N GLN A 80 -9.30 -16.56 6.66
CA GLN A 80 -9.57 -18.00 6.69
C GLN A 80 -8.88 -18.78 5.55
N HIS A 81 -8.67 -18.14 4.41
CA HIS A 81 -8.13 -18.74 3.20
C HIS A 81 -6.71 -18.26 2.83
N ASN A 82 -6.02 -17.53 3.72
CA ASN A 82 -4.69 -16.94 3.47
C ASN A 82 -4.64 -16.16 2.14
N ASN A 83 -5.67 -15.35 1.90
CA ASN A 83 -5.93 -14.67 0.63
C ASN A 83 -6.12 -13.16 0.82
N GLY A 84 -5.46 -12.61 1.84
CA GLY A 84 -5.36 -11.17 2.03
C GLY A 84 -4.37 -10.53 1.06
N VAL A 85 -4.74 -9.36 0.53
CA VAL A 85 -3.89 -8.50 -0.30
C VAL A 85 -3.89 -7.10 0.31
N LEU A 86 -2.71 -6.55 0.55
CA LEU A 86 -2.52 -5.15 0.91
C LEU A 86 -2.08 -4.37 -0.33
N ILE A 87 -2.82 -3.30 -0.64
CA ILE A 87 -2.38 -2.24 -1.55
C ILE A 87 -1.91 -1.09 -0.67
N TYR A 88 -0.61 -0.85 -0.66
CA TYR A 88 0.06 0.15 0.16
C TYR A 88 0.55 1.32 -0.70
N LEU A 89 0.24 2.55 -0.29
CA LEU A 89 0.71 3.75 -0.95
C LEU A 89 1.51 4.62 0.01
N LEU A 90 2.72 5.00 -0.43
CA LEU A 90 3.58 5.94 0.27
C LEU A 90 3.66 7.25 -0.51
N LEU A 91 2.84 8.23 -0.11
CA LEU A 91 2.67 9.46 -0.89
C LEU A 91 3.95 10.28 -1.07
N ALA A 92 4.79 10.36 -0.03
CA ALA A 92 6.04 11.12 -0.10
C ALA A 92 7.01 10.60 -1.16
N ASP A 93 7.02 9.28 -1.38
CA ASP A 93 7.85 8.62 -2.40
C ASP A 93 7.08 8.44 -3.73
N ARG A 94 5.76 8.70 -3.76
CA ARG A 94 4.84 8.37 -4.86
C ARG A 94 4.93 6.90 -5.29
N ASP A 95 5.12 6.04 -4.31
CA ASP A 95 5.40 4.62 -4.50
C ASP A 95 4.18 3.77 -4.10
N VAL A 96 3.96 2.68 -4.83
CA VAL A 96 2.83 1.77 -4.66
C VAL A 96 3.31 0.34 -4.55
N GLU A 97 2.96 -0.33 -3.46
CA GLU A 97 3.38 -1.70 -3.19
C GLU A 97 2.17 -2.60 -2.97
N ILE A 98 2.14 -3.73 -3.68
CA ILE A 98 1.13 -4.77 -3.48
C ILE A 98 1.77 -5.95 -2.76
N VAL A 99 1.26 -6.24 -1.56
CA VAL A 99 1.72 -7.36 -0.73
C VAL A 99 0.59 -8.36 -0.56
N ALA A 100 0.77 -9.56 -1.10
CA ALA A 100 -0.21 -10.63 -1.01
C ALA A 100 0.25 -11.73 -0.04
N ASP A 101 -0.71 -12.35 0.66
CA ASP A 101 -0.45 -13.53 1.49
C ASP A 101 -0.06 -14.74 0.63
N ARG A 102 0.54 -15.75 1.26
CA ARG A 102 1.07 -16.97 0.65
C ARG A 102 0.04 -17.70 -0.22
N GLY A 103 -1.24 -17.70 0.15
CA GLY A 103 -2.30 -18.35 -0.62
C GLY A 103 -2.64 -17.66 -1.95
N ILE A 104 -2.31 -16.38 -2.11
CA ILE A 104 -2.41 -15.65 -3.38
C ILE A 104 -1.05 -15.59 -4.09
N HIS A 105 0.03 -15.43 -3.35
CA HIS A 105 1.39 -15.41 -3.89
C HIS A 105 1.76 -16.70 -4.65
N VAL A 106 1.17 -17.84 -4.28
CA VAL A 106 1.36 -19.12 -5.02
C VAL A 106 0.62 -19.12 -6.37
N ARG A 107 -0.43 -18.31 -6.53
CA ARG A 107 -1.31 -18.32 -7.72
C ARG A 107 -0.93 -17.29 -8.78
N LEU A 108 -0.14 -16.27 -8.44
CA LEU A 108 0.20 -15.18 -9.34
C LEU A 108 1.71 -14.91 -9.30
N GLU A 109 2.33 -14.86 -10.48
CA GLU A 109 3.75 -14.53 -10.63
C GLU A 109 4.02 -13.10 -10.17
N GLN A 110 5.18 -12.88 -9.53
CA GLN A 110 5.59 -11.57 -9.02
C GLN A 110 5.59 -10.48 -10.10
N ALA A 111 5.88 -10.84 -11.35
CA ALA A 111 5.89 -9.93 -12.49
C ALA A 111 4.50 -9.30 -12.77
N VAL A 112 3.41 -10.00 -12.46
CA VAL A 112 2.05 -9.46 -12.63
C VAL A 112 1.80 -8.32 -11.66
N TRP A 113 2.22 -8.49 -10.40
CA TRP A 113 2.07 -7.46 -9.36
C TRP A 113 2.92 -6.23 -9.65
N GLU A 114 4.17 -6.43 -10.06
CA GLU A 114 5.07 -5.34 -10.45
C GLU A 114 4.51 -4.55 -11.65
N GLY A 115 3.90 -5.23 -12.63
CA GLY A 115 3.23 -4.57 -13.75
C GLY A 115 2.06 -3.69 -13.32
N ILE A 116 1.26 -4.13 -12.33
CA ILE A 116 0.15 -3.34 -11.78
C ILE A 116 0.69 -2.13 -11.01
N CYS A 117 1.73 -2.29 -10.17
CA CYS A 117 2.37 -1.18 -9.47
C CYS A 117 2.87 -0.12 -10.44
N GLN A 118 3.59 -0.51 -11.50
CA GLN A 118 4.12 0.41 -12.49
C GLN A 118 3.02 1.20 -13.22
N GLN A 119 1.88 0.56 -13.51
CA GLN A 119 0.72 1.25 -14.09
C GLN A 119 0.13 2.27 -13.13
N MET A 120 0.04 1.95 -11.83
CA MET A 120 -0.46 2.87 -10.81
C MET A 120 0.48 4.06 -10.56
N GLU A 121 1.80 3.86 -10.63
CA GLU A 121 2.80 4.92 -10.44
C GLU A 121 2.84 5.94 -11.60
N THR A 122 2.42 5.51 -12.80
CA THR A 122 2.49 6.32 -14.04
C THR A 122 1.17 6.99 -14.43
N ALA A 123 0.07 6.70 -13.70
CA ALA A 123 -1.24 7.33 -13.87
C ALA A 123 -1.32 8.73 -13.24
#